data_AF-A0A974RN08-F1
#
_entry.id   AF-A0A974RN08-F1
#
_cell.length_a   1.000
_cell.length_b   1.000
_cell.length_c   1.000
_cell.angle_alpha   90.00
_cell.angle_beta   90.00
_cell.angle_gamma   90.00
#
_symmetry.space_group_name_H-M   'P 1'
#
loop_
_entity.id
_entity.type
_entity.pdbx_description
1 polymer ?
#
loop_
_entity_poly.entity_id
_entity_poly.type
_entity_poly.pdbx_seq_one_letter_code
_entity_poly.pdbx_strand_id
1 'polypeptide(L)'
;MTFNYQNVNFLKKVIAVAGDYVEIKDSKIFVNHKLIKDSQIFKFDSNHNVLPTLSFSRILNNNEIFALGEHINSFDSRYFGVLDIKKNNVKKAKKILTWSNT
;
A
#
# COMPACT_ATOMS: atom_id res chain seq x y z
N MET A 1 -7.88 6.11 0.96
CA MET A 1 -8.94 5.09 1.15
C MET A 1 -8.79 4.51 2.54
N THR A 2 -9.88 4.09 3.17
CA THR A 2 -9.84 3.29 4.40
C THR A 2 -10.06 1.83 4.08
N PHE A 3 -9.47 0.92 4.84
CA PHE A 3 -9.71 -0.52 4.70
C PHE A 3 -9.53 -1.21 6.04
N ASN A 4 -10.10 -2.41 6.16
CA ASN A 4 -9.91 -3.29 7.28
C ASN A 4 -8.92 -4.40 6.92
N TYR A 5 -7.95 -4.62 7.80
CA TYR A 5 -7.00 -5.71 7.71
C TYR A 5 -6.74 -6.25 9.12
N GLN A 6 -6.97 -7.55 9.31
CA GLN A 6 -6.87 -8.22 10.61
C GLN A 6 -7.62 -7.48 11.73
N ASN A 7 -8.86 -7.05 11.46
CA ASN A 7 -9.72 -6.30 12.37
C ASN A 7 -9.23 -4.88 12.76
N VAL A 8 -8.18 -4.37 12.11
CA VAL A 8 -7.68 -3.00 12.29
C VAL A 8 -8.01 -2.16 11.07
N ASN A 9 -8.44 -0.92 11.28
CA ASN A 9 -8.72 0.03 10.21
C ASN A 9 -7.49 0.87 9.89
N PHE A 10 -7.17 0.96 8.60
CA PHE A 10 -6.04 1.74 8.09
C PHE A 10 -6.51 2.81 7.12
N LEU A 11 -5.74 3.88 6.97
CA LEU A 11 -5.88 4.91 5.94
C LEU A 11 -4.62 4.94 5.08
N LYS A 12 -4.75 4.70 3.78
CA LYS A 12 -3.64 4.70 2.81
C LYS A 12 -4.03 5.35 1.48
N LYS A 13 -3.04 5.68 0.66
CA LYS A 13 -3.22 6.14 -0.73
C LYS A 13 -3.16 4.94 -1.67
N VAL A 14 -4.11 4.86 -2.60
CA VAL A 14 -4.06 3.86 -3.68
C VAL A 14 -2.98 4.28 -4.67
N ILE A 15 -2.09 3.37 -5.03
CA ILE A 15 -1.01 3.61 -5.99
C ILE A 15 -1.16 2.79 -7.28
N ALA A 16 -1.96 1.72 -7.24
CA ALA A 16 -2.26 0.87 -8.37
C ALA A 16 -3.67 0.28 -8.22
N VAL A 17 -4.36 0.09 -9.35
CA VAL A 17 -5.70 -0.47 -9.44
C VAL A 17 -5.74 -1.61 -10.49
N ALA A 18 -6.90 -2.23 -10.66
CA ALA A 18 -7.11 -3.25 -11.69
C ALA A 18 -6.55 -2.81 -13.06
N GLY A 19 -5.79 -3.70 -13.69
CA GLY A 19 -5.11 -3.44 -14.97
C GLY A 19 -3.68 -2.88 -14.85
N ASP A 20 -3.30 -2.31 -13.71
CA ASP A 20 -1.91 -1.91 -13.47
C ASP A 20 -1.03 -3.13 -13.18
N TYR A 21 0.18 -3.13 -13.74
CA TYR A 21 1.23 -4.09 -13.40
C TYR A 21 1.99 -3.61 -12.16
N VAL A 22 2.05 -4.43 -11.12
CA VAL A 22 2.81 -4.16 -9.89
C VAL A 22 3.93 -5.18 -9.75
N GLU A 23 5.12 -4.69 -9.42
CA GLU A 23 6.31 -5.50 -9.21
C GLU A 23 7.06 -5.08 -7.95
N ILE A 24 7.43 -6.07 -7.14
CA ILE A 24 8.38 -5.94 -6.04
C ILE A 24 9.72 -6.43 -6.56
N LYS A 25 10.66 -5.51 -6.70
CA LYS A 25 12.01 -5.80 -7.19
C LYS A 25 13.02 -4.98 -6.41
N ASP A 26 14.13 -5.60 -6.02
CA ASP A 26 15.23 -4.94 -5.29
C ASP A 26 14.75 -4.16 -4.05
N SER A 27 13.82 -4.77 -3.30
CA SER A 27 13.16 -4.20 -2.11
C SER A 27 12.46 -2.86 -2.35
N LYS A 28 11.95 -2.63 -3.57
CA LYS A 28 11.20 -1.44 -3.96
C LYS A 28 9.94 -1.83 -4.74
N ILE A 29 8.97 -0.92 -4.80
CA ILE A 29 7.73 -1.12 -5.56
C ILE A 29 7.80 -0.38 -6.89
N PHE A 30 7.42 -1.08 -7.95
CA PHE A 30 7.23 -0.53 -9.29
C PHE A 30 5.77 -0.70 -9.70
N VAL A 31 5.19 0.34 -10.31
CA VAL A 31 3.86 0.28 -10.95
C VAL A 31 4.03 0.66 -12.41
N ASN A 32 3.57 -0.20 -13.32
CA ASN A 32 3.72 -0.03 -14.76
C ASN A 32 5.17 0.32 -15.13
N HIS A 33 6.12 -0.45 -14.56
CA HIS A 33 7.57 -0.31 -14.73
C HIS A 33 8.18 1.00 -14.21
N LYS A 34 7.43 1.81 -13.46
CA LYS A 34 7.91 3.05 -12.85
C LYS A 34 8.10 2.86 -11.34
N LEU A 35 9.27 3.27 -10.84
CA LEU A 35 9.57 3.25 -9.41
C LEU A 35 8.60 4.16 -8.66
N ILE A 36 7.96 3.62 -7.62
CA ILE A 36 7.15 4.42 -6.70
C ILE A 36 8.07 5.09 -5.69
N LYS A 37 7.93 6.41 -5.54
CA LYS A 37 8.66 7.20 -4.54
C LYS A 37 8.37 6.66 -3.13
N ASP A 38 9.39 6.65 -2.28
CA ASP A 38 9.27 6.28 -0.87
C ASP A 38 8.67 4.86 -0.67
N SER A 39 8.98 3.94 -1.59
CA SER A 39 8.48 2.57 -1.59
C SER A 39 9.48 1.51 -1.10
N GLN A 40 10.59 1.93 -0.49
CA GLN A 40 11.57 1.02 0.09
C GLN A 40 10.88 0.07 1.08
N ILE A 41 11.21 -1.21 0.95
CA ILE A 41 10.78 -2.27 1.87
C ILE A 41 11.93 -2.48 2.85
N PHE A 42 11.63 -2.39 4.15
CA PHE A 42 12.59 -2.67 5.20
C PHE A 42 12.41 -4.09 5.72
N LYS A 43 13.52 -4.70 6.15
CA LYS A 43 13.51 -6.03 6.76
C LYS A 43 13.07 -5.99 8.22
N PHE A 44 13.25 -4.85 8.90
CA PHE A 44 12.96 -4.68 10.31
C PHE A 44 12.20 -3.38 10.56
N ASP A 45 11.36 -3.36 11.59
CA ASP A 45 10.77 -2.14 12.12
C ASP A 45 11.73 -1.39 13.06
N SER A 46 11.28 -0.26 13.63
CA SER A 46 12.09 0.53 14.57
C SER A 46 12.42 -0.18 15.88
N ASN A 47 11.71 -1.25 16.21
CA ASN A 47 11.91 -2.06 17.40
C ASN A 47 12.71 -3.34 17.10
N HIS A 48 13.30 -3.45 15.90
CA HIS A 48 14.03 -4.63 15.41
C HIS A 48 13.17 -5.89 15.23
N ASN A 49 11.84 -5.76 15.19
CA ASN A 49 10.99 -6.88 14.80
C ASN A 49 11.12 -7.13 13.30
N VAL A 50 11.12 -8.41 12.91
CA VAL A 50 11.16 -8.81 11.50
C VAL A 50 9.84 -8.43 10.82
N LEU A 51 9.94 -7.72 9.69
CA LEU A 51 8.80 -7.38 8.86
C LEU A 51 8.52 -8.48 7.82
N PRO A 52 7.26 -8.69 7.40
CA PRO A 52 6.93 -9.62 6.34
C PRO A 52 7.70 -9.31 5.06
N THR A 53 8.22 -10.35 4.40
CA THR A 53 8.83 -10.24 3.07
C THR A 53 7.88 -10.84 2.05
N LEU A 54 7.65 -10.11 0.96
CA LEU A 54 6.75 -10.53 -0.12
C LEU A 54 7.49 -10.51 -1.46
N SER A 55 7.14 -11.46 -2.32
CA SER A 55 7.45 -11.42 -3.74
C SER A 55 6.15 -11.24 -4.50
N PHE A 56 6.11 -10.29 -5.43
CA PHE A 56 4.91 -9.99 -6.21
C PHE A 56 5.31 -9.39 -7.55
N SER A 57 4.80 -9.94 -8.64
CA SER A 57 4.99 -9.44 -10.01
C SER A 57 3.82 -9.90 -10.86
N ARG A 58 2.82 -9.04 -11.06
CA ARG A 58 1.68 -9.29 -11.95
C ARG A 58 0.80 -8.07 -12.15
N ILE A 59 -0.10 -8.18 -13.13
CA ILE A 59 -1.23 -7.28 -13.31
C ILE A 59 -2.25 -7.52 -12.19
N LEU A 60 -2.81 -6.44 -11.65
CA LEU A 60 -3.89 -6.49 -10.66
C LEU A 60 -5.22 -6.90 -11.33
N ASN A 61 -5.93 -7.82 -10.68
CA ASN A 61 -7.24 -8.30 -11.11
C ASN A 61 -8.32 -7.27 -10.81
N ASN A 62 -9.51 -7.51 -11.35
CA ASN A 62 -10.70 -6.77 -10.95
C ASN A 62 -10.92 -6.88 -9.44
N ASN A 63 -11.23 -5.75 -8.79
CA ASN A 63 -11.37 -5.58 -7.34
C ASN A 63 -10.07 -5.57 -6.52
N GLU A 64 -8.90 -5.63 -7.15
CA GLU A 64 -7.63 -5.52 -6.44
C GLU A 64 -7.08 -4.10 -6.46
N ILE A 65 -6.45 -3.72 -5.35
CA ILE A 65 -5.70 -2.47 -5.24
C ILE A 65 -4.38 -2.69 -4.50
N PHE A 66 -3.41 -1.85 -4.80
CA PHE A 66 -2.16 -1.74 -4.04
C PHE A 66 -2.08 -0.35 -3.44
N ALA A 67 -1.75 -0.24 -2.16
CA ALA A 67 -1.84 1.03 -1.45
C ALA A 67 -0.67 1.24 -0.49
N LEU A 68 -0.16 2.48 -0.47
CA LEU A 68 0.96 2.90 0.38
C LEU A 68 0.56 4.06 1.30
N GLY A 69 1.24 4.18 2.43
CA GLY A 69 1.21 5.39 3.24
C GLY A 69 2.13 6.46 2.65
N GLU A 70 2.02 7.69 3.15
CA GLU A 70 2.90 8.78 2.71
C GLU A 70 4.32 8.65 3.25
N HIS A 71 4.49 8.00 4.40
CA HIS A 71 5.78 7.87 5.05
C HIS A 71 6.48 6.55 4.69
N ILE A 72 7.80 6.61 4.54
CA ILE A 72 8.66 5.45 4.21
C ILE A 72 8.56 4.32 5.25
N ASN A 73 8.24 4.60 6.50
CA ASN A 73 8.06 3.58 7.55
C ASN A 73 6.62 3.07 7.71
N SER A 74 5.69 3.46 6.82
CA SER A 74 4.29 3.03 6.91
C SER A 74 4.14 1.52 6.74
N PHE A 75 3.36 0.87 7.62
CA PHE A 75 2.90 -0.50 7.40
C PHE A 75 1.74 -0.50 6.40
N ASP A 76 1.99 -0.99 5.18
CA ASP A 76 1.09 -0.94 4.04
C ASP A 76 1.31 -2.12 3.05
N SER A 77 0.89 -2.01 1.78
CA SER A 77 0.95 -3.11 0.80
C SER A 77 2.35 -3.67 0.56
N ARG A 78 3.41 -2.97 0.99
CA ARG A 78 4.77 -3.53 1.05
C ARG A 78 4.86 -4.81 1.88
N TYR A 79 4.03 -4.93 2.91
CA TYR A 79 4.10 -6.01 3.90
C TYR A 79 2.86 -6.92 3.91
N PHE A 80 1.68 -6.39 3.60
CA PHE A 80 0.46 -7.21 3.49
C PHE A 80 0.01 -7.47 2.04
N GLY A 81 0.69 -6.89 1.05
CA GLY A 81 0.40 -7.13 -0.37
C GLY A 81 -0.86 -6.45 -0.88
N VAL A 82 -1.48 -7.10 -1.86
CA VAL A 82 -2.70 -6.64 -2.54
C VAL A 82 -3.90 -6.70 -1.61
N LEU A 83 -4.78 -5.71 -1.71
CA LEU A 83 -6.06 -5.69 -1.02
C LEU A 83 -7.19 -5.95 -2.01
N ASP A 84 -8.16 -6.75 -1.60
CA ASP A 84 -9.43 -6.93 -2.30
C ASP A 84 -10.45 -5.91 -1.76
N ILE A 85 -11.04 -5.12 -2.66
CA ILE A 85 -11.95 -4.03 -2.30
C ILE A 85 -13.11 -4.49 -1.41
N LYS A 86 -13.68 -5.66 -1.69
CA LYS A 86 -14.84 -6.17 -0.95
C LYS A 86 -14.40 -6.84 0.35
N LYS A 87 -13.44 -7.77 0.27
CA LYS A 87 -12.97 -8.53 1.44
C LYS A 87 -12.34 -7.63 2.50
N ASN A 88 -11.62 -6.60 2.08
CA ASN A 88 -10.99 -5.63 2.98
C ASN A 88 -11.88 -4.42 3.31
N ASN A 89 -13.16 -4.43 2.92
CA ASN A 89 -14.11 -3.34 3.20
C ASN A 89 -13.53 -1.96 2.83
N VAL A 90 -12.95 -1.85 1.62
CA VAL A 90 -12.28 -0.65 1.17
C VAL A 90 -13.31 0.45 0.90
N LYS A 91 -13.08 1.64 1.47
CA LYS A 91 -13.93 2.82 1.29
C LYS A 91 -13.11 4.04 0.87
N LYS A 92 -13.71 4.90 0.06
CA LYS A 92 -13.11 6.20 -0.28
C LYS A 92 -13.18 7.11 0.95
N ALA A 93 -12.02 7.58 1.41
CA ALA A 93 -11.98 8.61 2.44
C ALA A 93 -12.31 9.96 1.80
N LYS A 94 -13.22 10.72 2.41
CA LYS A 94 -13.56 12.10 2.01
C LYS A 94 -12.89 13.06 2.98
N LYS A 95 -12.12 14.02 2.44
CA LYS A 95 -11.56 15.12 3.24
C LYS A 95 -12.70 16.05 3.62
N ILE A 96 -12.86 16.34 4.91
CA ILE A 96 -13.97 17.18 5.42
C ILE A 96 -13.44 18.54 5.87
N LEU A 97 -12.27 18.58 6.51
CA LEU A 97 -11.66 19.81 7.00
C LEU A 97 -10.15 19.80 6.73
N THR A 98 -9.62 20.95 6.36
CA THR A 98 -8.19 21.23 6.24
C THR A 98 -7.89 22.59 6.82
N TRP A 99 -6.77 22.70 7.51
CA TRP A 99 -6.21 23.98 7.88
C TRP A 99 -4.95 24.22 7.05
N SER A 100 -4.84 25.40 6.46
CA SER A 100 -3.64 25.87 5.78
C SER A 100 -3.14 27.09 6.52
N ASN A 101 -1.98 26.98 7.17
CA ASN A 101 -1.22 28.15 7.57
C ASN A 101 -0.48 28.61 6.33
N THR A 102 -1.07 29.58 5.62
CA THR A 102 -0.30 30.46 4.74
C THR A 102 0.79 31.16 5.52
#